data_AF-U9W5F5-F1
#
_entry.id   AF-U9W5F5-F1
#
_cell.length_a   1.000
_cell.length_b   1.000
_cell.length_c   1.000
_cell.angle_alpha   90.00
_cell.angle_beta   90.00
_cell.angle_gamma   90.00
#
_symmetry.space_group_name_H-M   'P 1'
#
loop_
_entity.id
_entity.type
_entity.pdbx_description
1 polymer ?
#
loop_
_entity_poly.entity_id
_entity_poly.type
_entity_poly.pdbx_seq_one_letter_code
_entity_poly.pdbx_strand_id
1 'polypeptide(L)'
;MGLGTDHIICKTEFVEAMRARLASDRPELGDTVDKPGAQKNLGAFGLAVYRIATSHAEVVSAADTDDQFWQWFESLEKWASASSNWQQDLVKIFANWEPERPADRALREAILRLPNPGAPPQPPHSLTGRIQ
;
A
#
# COMPACT_ATOMS: atom_id res chain seq x y z
N MET A 1 -13.36 -14.18 13.86
CA MET A 1 -12.53 -14.86 12.85
C MET A 1 -12.59 -14.00 11.60
N GLY A 2 -11.43 -13.52 11.13
CA GLY A 2 -11.35 -12.87 9.82
C GLY A 2 -11.32 -13.93 8.74
N LEU A 3 -11.54 -13.59 7.47
CA LEU A 3 -11.50 -14.57 6.38
C LEU A 3 -10.06 -14.89 5.92
N GLY A 4 -9.05 -14.62 6.74
CA GLY A 4 -7.65 -14.61 6.30
C GLY A 4 -7.37 -13.54 5.24
N THR A 5 -6.11 -13.45 4.81
CA THR A 5 -5.66 -12.50 3.77
C THR A 5 -5.83 -13.04 2.35
N ASP A 6 -6.15 -14.33 2.20
CA ASP A 6 -6.39 -14.98 0.92
C ASP A 6 -7.38 -16.17 1.04
N HIS A 7 -7.77 -16.71 -0.12
CA HIS A 7 -8.72 -17.81 -0.20
C HIS A 7 -8.23 -19.14 0.39
N ILE A 8 -6.91 -19.36 0.50
CA ILE A 8 -6.32 -20.56 1.07
C ILE A 8 -6.44 -20.51 2.59
N ILE A 9 -6.09 -19.38 3.19
CA ILE A 9 -6.23 -19.13 4.63
C ILE A 9 -7.72 -19.14 4.99
N CYS A 10 -8.56 -18.46 4.21
CA CYS A 10 -10.03 -18.49 4.39
C CYS A 10 -10.59 -19.91 4.42
N LYS A 11 -10.20 -20.73 3.45
CA LYS A 11 -10.64 -22.13 3.36
C LYS A 11 -10.19 -22.92 4.59
N THR A 12 -8.95 -22.71 5.03
CA THR A 12 -8.37 -23.42 6.18
C THR A 12 -9.12 -23.05 7.45
N GLU A 13 -9.31 -21.76 7.74
CA GLU A 13 -10.09 -21.29 8.88
C GLU A 13 -11.54 -21.79 8.84
N PHE A 14 -12.16 -21.79 7.66
CA PHE A 14 -13.52 -22.32 7.48
C PHE A 14 -13.62 -23.82 7.80
N VAL A 15 -12.68 -24.63 7.30
CA VAL A 15 -12.65 -26.08 7.56
C VAL A 15 -12.38 -26.36 9.04
N GLU A 16 -11.48 -25.62 9.67
CA GLU A 16 -11.18 -25.76 11.10
C GLU A 16 -12.35 -25.34 11.98
N ALA A 17 -13.04 -24.24 11.64
CA ALA A 17 -14.24 -23.82 12.34
C ALA A 17 -15.37 -24.86 12.23
N MET A 18 -15.55 -25.44 11.04
CA MET A 18 -16.51 -26.53 10.83
C MET A 18 -16.14 -27.80 11.60
N ARG A 19 -14.85 -28.17 11.64
CA ARG A 19 -14.34 -29.29 12.44
C ARG A 19 -14.63 -29.09 13.92
N ALA A 20 -14.27 -27.92 14.46
CA ALA A 20 -14.48 -27.57 15.86
C ALA A 20 -15.98 -27.57 16.23
N ARG A 21 -16.83 -27.03 15.34
CA ARG A 21 -18.27 -27.01 15.55
C ARG A 21 -18.87 -28.41 15.57
N LEU A 22 -18.49 -29.27 14.61
CA LEU A 22 -18.97 -30.64 14.57
C LEU A 22 -18.46 -31.46 15.75
N ALA A 23 -17.20 -31.31 16.16
CA ALA A 23 -16.66 -31.97 17.34
C ALA A 23 -17.41 -31.59 18.63
N SER A 24 -17.92 -30.36 18.72
CA SER A 24 -18.74 -29.88 19.84
C SER A 24 -20.18 -30.38 19.80
N ASP A 25 -20.83 -30.34 18.62
CA ASP A 25 -22.26 -30.67 18.49
C ASP A 25 -22.49 -32.19 18.37
N ARG A 26 -21.56 -32.91 17.73
CA ARG A 26 -21.57 -34.37 17.45
C ARG A 26 -20.14 -34.92 17.34
N PRO A 27 -19.50 -35.29 18.46
CA PRO A 27 -18.08 -35.67 18.52
C PRO A 27 -17.66 -36.73 17.48
N GLU A 28 -18.55 -37.68 17.17
CA GLU A 28 -18.33 -38.74 16.19
C GLU A 28 -18.24 -38.27 14.72
N LEU A 29 -18.60 -37.01 14.45
CA LEU A 29 -18.57 -36.42 13.11
C LEU A 29 -17.38 -35.49 12.88
N GLY A 30 -16.61 -35.12 13.92
CA GLY A 30 -15.47 -34.21 13.79
C GLY A 30 -14.47 -34.65 12.72
N ASP A 31 -14.10 -35.93 12.73
CA ASP A 31 -13.12 -36.51 11.79
C ASP A 31 -13.68 -36.69 10.38
N THR A 32 -14.99 -36.58 10.18
CA THR A 32 -15.60 -36.71 8.86
C THR A 32 -15.30 -35.52 7.95
N VAL A 33 -14.93 -34.39 8.54
CA VAL A 33 -14.49 -33.17 7.86
C VAL A 33 -13.20 -33.43 7.05
N ASP A 34 -12.35 -34.34 7.52
CA ASP A 34 -11.07 -34.66 6.89
C ASP A 34 -11.16 -35.70 5.76
N LYS A 35 -12.36 -36.25 5.53
CA LYS A 35 -12.57 -37.17 4.40
C LYS A 35 -12.38 -36.44 3.07
N PRO A 36 -11.73 -37.05 2.07
CA PRO A 36 -11.44 -36.39 0.79
C PRO A 36 -12.66 -35.77 0.10
N GLY A 37 -13.82 -36.43 0.18
CA GLY A 37 -15.08 -35.91 -0.36
C GLY A 37 -15.63 -34.69 0.40
N ALA A 38 -15.49 -34.68 1.73
CA ALA A 38 -15.90 -33.56 2.58
C ALA A 38 -14.96 -32.36 2.38
N GLN A 39 -13.65 -32.58 2.38
CA GLN A 39 -12.60 -31.59 2.08
C GLN A 39 -12.83 -30.90 0.72
N LYS A 40 -13.20 -31.67 -0.33
CA LYS A 40 -13.50 -31.10 -1.65
C LYS A 40 -14.71 -30.18 -1.62
N ASN A 41 -15.81 -30.61 -1.00
CA ASN A 41 -17.03 -29.82 -0.92
C ASN A 41 -16.86 -28.58 -0.01
N LEU A 42 -16.29 -28.76 1.18
CA LEU A 42 -16.00 -27.67 2.11
C LEU A 42 -15.00 -26.67 1.52
N GLY A 43 -14.05 -27.14 0.70
CA GLY A 43 -13.16 -26.26 -0.05
C GLY A 43 -13.88 -25.40 -1.08
N ALA A 44 -14.83 -25.97 -1.82
CA ALA A 44 -15.66 -25.21 -2.76
C ALA A 44 -16.58 -24.21 -2.03
N PHE A 45 -17.15 -24.60 -0.89
CA PHE A 45 -17.95 -23.70 -0.05
C PHE A 45 -17.11 -22.58 0.56
N GLY A 46 -15.95 -22.87 1.15
CA GLY A 46 -15.04 -21.86 1.68
C GLY A 46 -14.60 -20.85 0.62
N LEU A 47 -14.33 -21.33 -0.61
CA LEU A 47 -14.03 -20.44 -1.74
C LEU A 47 -15.25 -19.59 -2.17
N ALA A 48 -16.46 -20.15 -2.17
CA ALA A 48 -17.67 -19.40 -2.47
C ALA A 48 -17.94 -18.33 -1.40
N VAL A 49 -17.77 -18.66 -0.12
CA VAL A 49 -17.87 -17.73 1.00
C VAL A 49 -16.84 -16.62 0.88
N TYR A 50 -15.58 -16.96 0.61
CA TYR A 50 -14.53 -15.97 0.32
C TYR A 50 -14.96 -15.03 -0.80
N ARG A 51 -15.36 -15.56 -1.96
CA ARG A 51 -15.78 -14.77 -3.12
C ARG A 51 -16.95 -13.86 -2.85
N ILE A 52 -17.96 -14.31 -2.09
CA ILE A 52 -19.13 -13.50 -1.73
C ILE A 52 -18.73 -12.40 -0.75
N ALA A 53 -17.95 -12.76 0.27
CA ALA A 53 -17.52 -11.78 1.27
C ALA A 53 -16.56 -10.73 0.67
N THR A 54 -15.76 -11.11 -0.33
CA THR A 54 -14.85 -10.19 -1.02
C THR A 54 -15.42 -9.61 -2.32
N SER A 55 -16.67 -9.91 -2.73
CA SER A 55 -17.19 -9.43 -4.02
C SER A 55 -17.43 -7.91 -4.04
N HIS A 56 -17.61 -7.33 -2.87
CA HIS A 56 -17.79 -5.89 -2.66
C HIS A 56 -16.66 -5.29 -1.81
N ALA A 57 -15.60 -6.06 -1.58
CA ALA A 57 -14.42 -5.60 -0.87
C ALA A 57 -13.74 -4.49 -1.69
N GLU A 58 -13.77 -3.27 -1.19
CA GLU A 58 -12.96 -2.19 -1.74
C GLU A 58 -11.62 -2.16 -0.98
N VAL A 59 -10.52 -2.11 -1.71
CA VAL A 59 -9.20 -1.87 -1.12
C VAL A 59 -9.06 -0.36 -0.96
N VAL A 60 -9.30 0.12 0.25
CA VAL A 60 -9.11 1.53 0.57
C VAL A 60 -7.75 1.69 1.25
N SER A 61 -6.97 2.65 0.76
CA SER A 61 -5.80 3.13 1.48
C SER A 61 -6.16 4.36 2.29
N ALA A 62 -5.90 4.33 3.58
CA ALA A 62 -6.17 5.42 4.51
C ALA A 62 -4.97 5.67 5.43
N ALA A 63 -4.88 6.88 6.00
CA ALA A 63 -3.74 7.27 6.82
C ALA A 63 -3.56 6.40 8.07
N ASP A 64 -4.63 5.79 8.56
CA ASP A 64 -4.64 4.89 9.72
C ASP A 64 -4.28 3.43 9.37
N THR A 65 -4.40 3.03 8.11
CA THR A 65 -4.09 1.67 7.63
C THR A 65 -2.79 1.59 6.83
N ASP A 66 -2.37 2.69 6.20
CA ASP A 66 -1.23 2.80 5.31
C ASP A 66 -0.41 4.06 5.62
N ASP A 67 -0.06 4.23 6.89
CA ASP A 67 0.67 5.38 7.42
C ASP A 67 1.95 5.68 6.62
N GLN A 68 2.73 4.64 6.29
CA GLN A 68 3.97 4.78 5.51
C GLN A 68 3.72 5.31 4.09
N PHE A 69 2.63 4.91 3.45
CA PHE A 69 2.27 5.42 2.13
C PHE A 69 1.87 6.89 2.18
N TRP A 70 1.04 7.27 3.15
CA TRP A 70 0.60 8.65 3.29
C TRP A 70 1.74 9.58 3.75
N GLN A 71 2.64 9.11 4.61
CA GLN A 71 3.88 9.85 4.94
C GLN A 71 4.79 10.03 3.73
N TRP A 72 4.92 9.00 2.88
CA TRP A 72 5.65 9.11 1.63
C TRP A 72 4.98 10.11 0.68
N PHE A 73 3.65 10.07 0.56
CA PHE A 73 2.89 11.00 -0.28
C PHE A 73 3.08 12.46 0.16
N GLU A 74 2.98 12.75 1.47
CA GLU A 74 3.28 14.08 2.01
C GLU A 74 4.72 14.51 1.73
N SER A 75 5.67 13.58 1.85
CA SER A 75 7.08 13.84 1.55
C SER A 75 7.29 14.15 0.07
N LEU A 76 6.55 13.48 -0.82
CA LEU A 76 6.57 13.70 -2.26
C LEU A 76 5.99 15.07 -2.61
N GLU A 77 4.88 15.48 -2.00
CA GLU A 77 4.29 16.81 -2.20
C GLU A 77 5.23 17.94 -1.75
N LYS A 78 5.89 17.76 -0.60
CA LYS A 78 6.92 18.70 -0.11
C LYS A 78 8.10 18.78 -1.06
N TRP A 79 8.59 17.63 -1.55
CA TRP A 79 9.68 17.59 -2.52
C TRP A 79 9.30 18.24 -3.86
N ALA A 80 8.10 17.98 -4.37
CA ALA A 80 7.60 18.58 -5.61
C ALA A 80 7.48 20.11 -5.49
N SER A 81 6.98 20.59 -4.35
CA SER A 81 6.89 22.03 -4.04
C SER A 81 8.29 22.67 -3.96
N ALA A 82 9.22 22.04 -3.26
CA ALA A 82 10.62 22.50 -3.17
C ALA A 82 11.29 22.53 -4.56
N SER A 83 11.03 21.52 -5.39
CA SER A 83 11.56 21.43 -6.75
C SER A 83 11.01 22.54 -7.65
N SER A 84 9.71 22.84 -7.55
CA SER A 84 9.10 23.95 -8.28
C SER A 84 9.68 25.30 -7.86
N ASN A 85 9.82 25.55 -6.56
CA ASN A 85 10.42 26.79 -6.05
C ASN A 85 11.87 26.95 -6.52
N TRP A 86 12.67 25.87 -6.46
CA TRP A 86 14.04 25.87 -6.95
C TRP A 86 14.13 26.22 -8.44
N GLN A 87 13.25 25.66 -9.27
CA GLN A 87 13.17 26.00 -10.70
C GLN A 87 12.80 27.47 -10.93
N GLN A 88 11.82 28.00 -10.19
CA GLN A 88 11.43 29.40 -10.30
C GLN A 88 12.57 30.34 -9.90
N ASP A 89 13.31 30.02 -8.84
CA ASP A 89 14.42 30.85 -8.39
C ASP A 89 15.62 30.77 -9.33
N LEU A 90 15.88 29.61 -9.95
CA LEU A 90 16.84 29.52 -11.05
C LEU A 90 16.47 30.44 -12.20
N VAL A 91 15.21 30.42 -12.63
CA VAL A 91 14.72 31.31 -13.70
C VAL A 91 14.95 32.77 -13.34
N LYS A 92 14.66 33.19 -12.11
CA LYS A 92 14.92 34.57 -11.64
C LYS A 92 16.40 34.92 -11.68
N ILE A 93 17.27 34.00 -11.25
CA ILE A 93 18.73 34.20 -11.27
C ILE A 93 19.22 34.41 -12.71
N PHE A 94 18.77 33.57 -13.65
CA PHE A 94 19.16 33.70 -15.06
C PHE A 94 18.54 34.93 -15.73
N ALA A 95 17.32 35.32 -15.36
CA ALA A 95 16.70 36.54 -15.88
C ALA A 95 17.44 37.82 -15.44
N ASN A 96 18.07 37.80 -14.27
CA ASN A 96 18.86 38.92 -13.75
C ASN A 96 20.31 38.93 -14.26
N TRP A 97 20.74 37.89 -14.98
CA TRP A 97 22.08 37.80 -15.54
C TRP A 97 22.13 38.40 -16.96
N GLU A 98 23.11 39.26 -17.23
CA GLU A 98 23.35 39.80 -18.57
C GLU A 98 24.01 38.73 -19.47
N PRO A 99 23.32 38.16 -20.48
CA PRO A 99 23.82 37.01 -21.26
C PRO A 99 25.06 37.30 -22.10
N GLU A 100 25.34 38.58 -22.37
CA GLU A 100 26.49 39.04 -23.15
C GLU A 100 27.79 39.08 -22.33
N ARG A 101 27.71 38.90 -20.99
CA ARG A 101 28.87 38.74 -20.13
C ARG A 101 29.09 37.26 -19.86
N PRO A 102 30.35 36.76 -19.80
CA PRO A 102 30.62 35.41 -19.33
C PRO A 102 29.95 35.19 -17.97
N ALA A 103 29.49 33.96 -17.70
CA ALA A 103 28.94 33.60 -16.39
C ALA A 103 29.93 34.04 -15.29
N ASP A 104 29.55 35.06 -14.54
CA ASP A 104 30.46 35.67 -13.59
C ASP A 104 30.40 34.92 -12.25
N ARG A 105 31.32 35.28 -11.36
CA ARG A 105 31.38 34.69 -10.01
C ARG A 105 30.06 34.89 -9.25
N ALA A 106 29.33 35.99 -9.51
CA ALA A 106 28.07 36.29 -8.85
C ALA A 106 26.95 35.34 -9.27
N LEU A 107 26.83 35.01 -10.57
CA LEU A 107 25.87 34.01 -11.05
C LEU A 107 26.12 32.64 -10.41
N ARG A 108 27.38 32.19 -10.38
CA ARG A 108 27.74 30.91 -9.76
C ARG A 108 27.43 30.89 -8.26
N GLU A 109 27.76 31.96 -7.54
CA GLU A 109 27.46 32.09 -6.12
C GLU A 109 25.94 32.14 -5.87
N ALA A 110 25.16 32.78 -6.74
CA ALA A 110 23.70 32.83 -6.64
C ALA A 110 23.08 31.44 -6.81
N ILE A 111 23.51 30.66 -7.82
CA ILE A 111 23.04 29.29 -8.05
C ILE A 111 23.41 28.39 -6.86
N LEU A 112 24.64 28.49 -6.35
CA LEU A 112 25.10 27.67 -5.21
C LEU A 112 24.39 27.98 -3.89
N ARG A 113 23.77 29.17 -3.76
CA ARG A 113 22.97 29.54 -2.59
C ARG A 113 21.54 29.03 -2.66
N LEU A 114 21.06 28.57 -3.81
CA LEU A 114 19.72 28.02 -3.91
C LEU A 114 19.60 26.72 -3.09
N PRO A 115 18.55 26.57 -2.28
CA PRO A 115 18.31 25.33 -1.57
C PRO A 115 18.03 24.21 -2.57
N ASN A 116 18.90 23.20 -2.60
CA ASN A 116 18.70 22.03 -3.45
C ASN A 116 17.53 21.19 -2.91
N PRO A 117 16.50 20.88 -3.71
CA PRO A 117 15.37 20.06 -3.28
C PRO A 117 15.75 18.62 -2.93
N GLY A 118 16.95 18.17 -3.32
CA GLY A 118 17.44 16.82 -3.05
C GLY A 118 16.81 15.77 -3.95
N ALA A 119 17.10 14.50 -3.66
CA ALA A 119 16.53 13.38 -4.39
C ALA A 119 15.04 13.19 -4.03
N PRO A 120 14.22 12.70 -4.97
CA PRO A 120 12.82 12.37 -4.67
C PRO A 120 12.74 11.28 -3.58
N PRO A 121 11.71 11.34 -2.70
CA PRO A 121 11.53 10.34 -1.67
C PRO A 121 11.20 8.98 -2.29
N GLN A 122 11.80 7.93 -1.74
CA GLN A 122 11.59 6.56 -2.21
C GLN A 122 10.19 6.05 -1.82
N PRO A 123 9.45 5.42 -2.73
CA PRO A 123 8.14 4.86 -2.42
C PRO A 123 8.25 3.68 -1.45
N PRO A 124 7.21 3.40 -0.65
CA PRO A 124 7.14 2.19 0.14
C PRO A 124 7.08 0.94 -0.74
N HIS A 125 7.52 -0.20 -0.20
CA HIS A 125 7.56 -1.47 -0.92
C HIS A 125 6.23 -2.22 -0.99
N SER A 126 5.26 -1.86 -0.14
CA SER A 126 3.94 -2.51 -0.09
C SER A 126 2.87 -1.53 0.40
N LEU A 127 1.64 -1.75 -0.06
CA LEU A 127 0.42 -1.20 0.54
C LEU A 127 -0.23 -2.31 1.36
N THR A 128 -0.64 -2.01 2.58
CA THR A 128 -1.34 -2.97 3.43
C THR A 128 -2.81 -3.00 3.01
N GLY A 129 -3.38 -1.81 2.78
CA GLY A 129 -4.80 -1.60 2.45
C GLY A 129 -5.73 -2.17 3.53
N ARG A 130 -7.01 -1.79 3.47
CA ARG A 130 -8.03 -2.52 4.19
C ARG A 130 -9.12 -2.96 3.23
N ILE A 131 -9.50 -4.23 3.33
CA ILE A 131 -10.71 -4.75 2.73
C ILE A 131 -11.88 -4.25 3.60
N GLN A 132 -12.70 -3.36 3.06
CA GLN A 132 -13.96 -2.92 3.66
C GLN A 132 -15.16 -3.55 2.98
#